data_AF-A0A822GHZ9-F1
#
_entry.id   AF-A0A822GHZ9-F1
#
_cell.length_a   1.000
_cell.length_b   1.000
_cell.length_c   1.000
_cell.angle_alpha   90.00
_cell.angle_beta   90.00
_cell.angle_gamma   90.00
#
_symmetry.space_group_name_H-M   'P 1'
#
loop_
_entity.id
_entity.type
_entity.pdbx_description
1 polymer ?
#
loop_
_entity_poly.entity_id
_entity_poly.type
_entity_poly.pdbx_seq_one_letter_code
_entity_poly.pdbx_strand_id
1 'polypeptide(L)'
;MERWIPYGPQAKRRTLVQRAAAPLPYPAPRNVIIQYEQAPARVVRNFQRLGVSAASPSAYVQTYGLSLLDGASLVARARSAGVVEDI
;
A
#
# COMPACT_ATOMS: atom_id res chain seq x y z
N MET A 1 -58.64 34.46 -33.00
CA MET A 1 -57.70 35.60 -33.10
C MET A 1 -56.93 35.67 -31.80
N GLU A 2 -55.64 35.37 -31.84
CA GLU A 2 -54.77 35.40 -30.67
C GLU A 2 -54.46 36.85 -30.31
N ARG A 3 -54.61 37.20 -29.02
CA ARG A 3 -54.42 38.55 -28.50
C ARG A 3 -52.96 38.70 -28.08
N TRP A 4 -52.15 39.30 -28.94
CA TRP A 4 -50.75 39.62 -28.67
C TRP A 4 -50.70 40.64 -27.52
N ILE A 5 -50.07 40.29 -26.39
CA ILE A 5 -49.82 41.23 -25.30
C ILE A 5 -48.67 42.15 -25.75
N PRO A 6 -48.82 43.49 -25.69
CA PRO A 6 -47.74 44.39 -26.07
C PRO A 6 -46.61 44.30 -25.06
N TYR A 7 -45.40 44.04 -25.55
CA TYR A 7 -44.15 44.14 -24.79
C TYR A 7 -43.91 45.61 -24.40
N GLY A 8 -44.63 46.11 -23.39
CA GLY A 8 -44.30 47.36 -22.73
C GLY A 8 -42.90 47.27 -22.10
N PRO A 9 -42.22 48.40 -21.84
CA PRO A 9 -40.90 48.41 -21.25
C PRO A 9 -40.93 47.62 -19.93
N GLN A 10 -40.32 46.43 -19.94
CA GLN A 10 -40.28 45.56 -18.77
C GLN A 10 -39.58 46.33 -17.65
N ALA A 11 -40.27 46.52 -16.52
CA ALA A 11 -39.61 46.94 -15.29
C ALA A 11 -38.45 45.96 -15.05
N LYS A 12 -37.21 46.46 -14.97
CA LYS A 12 -35.99 45.65 -14.77
C LYS A 12 -36.26 44.66 -13.64
N ARG A 13 -36.45 43.37 -13.98
CA ARG A 13 -36.59 42.30 -13.00
C ARG A 13 -35.31 42.31 -12.15
N ARG A 14 -35.43 42.68 -10.88
CA ARG A 14 -34.32 42.63 -9.93
C ARG A 14 -34.15 41.17 -9.51
N THR A 15 -33.06 40.54 -9.92
CA THR A 15 -32.67 39.23 -9.41
C THR A 15 -32.21 39.38 -7.97
N LEU A 16 -32.97 38.82 -7.02
CA LEU A 16 -32.53 38.68 -5.64
C LEU A 16 -31.68 37.42 -5.54
N VAL A 17 -30.36 37.58 -5.37
CA VAL A 17 -29.45 36.46 -5.14
C VAL A 17 -29.40 36.19 -3.64
N GLN A 18 -30.04 35.12 -3.19
CA GLN A 18 -29.91 34.64 -1.82
C GLN A 18 -28.62 33.84 -1.71
N ARG A 19 -27.66 34.33 -0.91
CA ARG A 19 -26.45 33.56 -0.60
C ARG A 19 -26.83 32.34 0.24
N ALA A 20 -26.19 31.20 -0.04
CA ALA A 20 -26.38 29.99 0.75
C ALA A 20 -26.05 30.26 2.23
N ALA A 21 -26.84 29.69 3.13
CA ALA A 21 -26.57 29.75 4.56
C ALA A 21 -25.22 29.08 4.89
N ALA A 22 -24.60 29.51 5.98
CA ALA A 22 -23.38 28.89 6.48
C ALA A 22 -23.59 27.40 6.78
N PRO A 23 -22.57 26.55 6.58
CA PRO A 23 -22.67 25.13 6.91
C PRO A 23 -23.00 24.96 8.41
N LEU A 24 -24.07 24.22 8.68
CA LEU A 24 -24.49 23.88 10.04
C LEU A 24 -23.52 22.83 10.62
N PRO A 25 -23.02 23.00 11.85
CA PRO A 25 -22.24 21.96 12.51
C PRO A 25 -23.13 20.75 12.76
N TYR A 26 -22.73 19.58 12.26
CA TYR A 26 -23.46 18.33 12.46
C TYR A 26 -23.05 17.72 13.81
N PRO A 27 -23.96 17.65 14.80
CA PRO A 27 -23.58 17.32 16.18
C PRO A 27 -23.22 15.84 16.41
N ALA A 28 -23.58 14.93 15.49
CA ALA A 28 -23.39 13.50 15.68
C ALA A 28 -23.12 12.77 14.34
N PRO A 29 -21.87 12.75 13.84
CA PRO A 29 -21.55 12.06 12.59
C PRO A 29 -21.85 10.55 12.69
N ARG A 30 -22.74 10.05 11.82
CA ARG A 30 -23.15 8.64 11.77
C ARG A 30 -22.08 7.71 11.18
N ASN A 31 -21.14 8.28 10.42
CA ASN A 31 -20.09 7.55 9.73
C ASN A 31 -18.73 8.05 10.22
N VAL A 32 -18.10 7.31 11.13
CA VAL A 32 -16.73 7.57 11.59
C VAL A 32 -15.80 6.59 10.88
N ILE A 33 -14.85 7.10 10.10
CA ILE A 33 -13.79 6.27 9.50
C ILE A 33 -12.71 6.11 10.56
N ILE A 34 -12.56 4.90 11.10
CA ILE A 34 -11.49 4.57 12.04
C ILE A 34 -10.30 4.07 11.23
N GLN A 35 -9.21 4.84 11.23
CA GLN A 35 -7.94 4.44 10.62
C GLN A 35 -7.02 3.91 11.71
N TYR A 36 -6.71 2.61 11.66
CA TYR A 36 -5.72 2.00 12.55
C TYR A 36 -4.32 2.21 11.99
N GLU A 37 -3.39 2.65 12.83
CA GLU A 37 -1.97 2.68 12.48
C GLU A 37 -1.39 1.26 12.49
N GLN A 38 -0.49 0.96 11.57
CA GLN A 38 0.23 -0.31 11.59
C GLN A 38 1.20 -0.35 12.77
N ALA A 39 1.09 -1.40 13.59
CA ALA A 39 2.05 -1.62 14.65
C ALA A 39 3.46 -1.84 14.07
N PRO A 40 4.51 -1.21 14.63
CA PRO A 40 5.87 -1.45 14.17
C PRO A 40 6.29 -2.89 14.46
N ALA A 41 6.54 -3.68 13.42
CA ALA A 41 7.07 -5.03 13.55
C ALA A 41 8.59 -4.98 13.80
N ARG A 42 9.03 -5.54 14.94
CA ARG A 42 10.47 -5.68 15.24
C ARG A 42 10.95 -7.06 14.76
N VAL A 43 11.75 -7.09 13.69
CA VAL A 43 12.43 -8.32 13.25
C VAL A 43 13.68 -8.51 14.11
N VAL A 44 13.69 -9.54 14.96
CA VAL A 44 14.87 -9.93 15.74
C VAL A 44 15.49 -11.16 15.10
N ARG A 45 16.66 -11.00 14.48
CA ARG A 45 17.43 -12.12 13.91
C ARG A 45 18.26 -12.78 15.01
N ASN A 46 17.91 -14.01 15.38
CA ASN A 46 18.68 -14.81 16.32
C ASN A 46 19.56 -15.79 15.55
N PHE A 47 20.85 -15.50 15.46
CA PHE A 47 21.83 -16.41 14.88
C PHE A 47 22.35 -17.36 15.96
N GLN A 48 21.85 -18.59 15.96
CA GLN A 48 22.36 -19.63 16.85
C GLN A 48 23.53 -20.34 16.19
N ARG A 49 24.64 -20.48 16.92
CA ARG A 49 25.81 -21.24 16.48
C ARG A 49 25.54 -22.71 16.73
N LEU A 50 25.03 -23.42 15.72
CA LEU A 50 24.63 -24.84 15.79
C LEU A 50 25.81 -25.83 15.95
N GLY A 51 27.00 -25.35 16.30
CA GLY A 51 28.24 -26.12 16.31
C GLY A 51 28.88 -26.23 14.92
N VAL A 52 30.08 -26.80 14.89
CA VAL A 52 30.79 -27.13 13.64
C VAL A 52 31.01 -28.64 13.66
N SER A 53 30.38 -29.38 12.75
CA SER A 53 30.73 -30.78 12.52
C SER A 53 31.81 -30.83 11.43
N ALA A 54 32.97 -31.41 11.77
CA ALA A 54 33.99 -31.68 10.78
C ALA A 54 33.56 -32.92 9.98
N ALA A 55 33.40 -32.77 8.67
CA ALA A 55 33.16 -33.86 7.74
C ALA A 55 34.24 -33.85 6.67
N SER A 56 34.64 -35.03 6.17
CA SER A 56 35.52 -35.09 5.01
C SER A 56 34.77 -34.58 3.77
N PRO A 57 35.40 -33.77 2.90
CA PRO A 57 34.73 -33.23 1.72
C PRO A 57 34.17 -34.33 0.81
N SER A 58 34.89 -35.45 0.68
CA SER A 58 34.46 -36.60 -0.13
C SER A 58 33.20 -37.26 0.43
N ALA A 59 33.11 -37.50 1.74
CA ALA A 59 31.92 -38.09 2.36
C ALA A 59 30.72 -37.14 2.28
N TYR A 60 30.96 -35.83 2.39
CA TYR A 60 29.92 -34.82 2.27
C TYR A 60 29.32 -34.80 0.86
N VAL A 61 30.18 -34.80 -0.17
CA VAL A 61 29.75 -34.84 -1.58
C VAL A 61 29.05 -36.16 -1.92
N GLN A 62 29.50 -37.29 -1.39
CA GLN A 62 28.80 -38.58 -1.58
C GLN A 62 27.39 -38.55 -0.98
N THR A 63 27.21 -37.92 0.17
CA THR A 63 25.93 -37.91 0.89
C THR A 63 24.96 -36.85 0.34
N TYR A 64 25.47 -35.65 0.04
CA TYR A 64 24.66 -34.47 -0.27
C TYR A 64 24.90 -33.89 -1.68
N GLY A 65 25.71 -34.54 -2.51
CA GLY A 65 26.15 -34.01 -3.81
C GLY A 65 25.01 -33.59 -4.73
N LEU A 66 23.90 -34.32 -4.73
CA LEU A 66 22.71 -33.99 -5.54
C LEU A 66 21.99 -32.72 -5.06
N SER A 67 22.20 -32.31 -3.81
CA SER A 67 21.60 -31.11 -3.21
C SER A 67 22.55 -29.91 -3.18
N LEU A 68 23.82 -30.11 -3.55
CA LEU A 68 24.81 -29.04 -3.61
C LEU A 68 24.49 -28.11 -4.79
N LEU A 69 24.31 -26.83 -4.48
CA LEU A 69 24.26 -25.78 -5.48
C LEU A 69 25.67 -25.32 -5.78
N ASP A 70 25.99 -25.14 -7.06
CA ASP A 70 27.19 -24.39 -7.42
C ASP A 70 26.99 -22.90 -7.09
N GLY A 71 28.11 -22.16 -6.98
CA GLY A 71 28.07 -20.76 -6.57
C GLY A 71 27.20 -19.89 -7.49
N ALA A 72 27.19 -20.19 -8.80
CA ALA A 72 26.36 -19.47 -9.76
C ALA A 72 24.85 -19.72 -9.54
N SER A 73 24.44 -20.97 -9.31
CA SER A 73 23.02 -21.29 -9.05
C SER A 73 22.55 -20.76 -7.70
N LEU A 74 23.44 -20.72 -6.69
CA LEU A 74 23.13 -20.13 -5.39
C LEU A 74 22.77 -18.65 -5.53
N VAL A 75 23.62 -17.87 -6.20
CA VAL A 75 23.41 -16.43 -6.42
C VAL A 75 22.14 -16.18 -7.25
N ALA A 76 21.92 -16.98 -8.30
CA ALA A 76 20.72 -16.87 -9.12
C ALA A 76 19.43 -17.11 -8.32
N ARG A 77 19.41 -18.14 -7.44
CA ARG A 77 18.28 -18.42 -6.54
C ARG A 77 18.09 -17.34 -5.47
N ALA A 78 19.17 -16.81 -4.90
CA ALA A 78 19.08 -15.75 -3.91
C ALA A 78 18.45 -14.48 -4.50
N ARG A 79 18.86 -14.11 -5.73
CA ARG A 79 18.28 -12.98 -6.46
C ARG A 79 16.81 -13.20 -6.82
N SER A 80 16.42 -14.39 -7.26
CA SER A 80 15.01 -14.68 -7.54
C SER A 80 14.13 -14.68 -6.29
N ALA A 81 14.71 -14.97 -5.13
CA ALA A 81 14.05 -14.86 -3.83
C ALA A 81 14.05 -13.42 -3.25
N GLY A 82 14.59 -12.43 -3.98
CA GLY A 82 14.58 -11.02 -3.57
C GLY A 82 15.70 -10.63 -2.61
N VAL A 83 16.76 -11.43 -2.47
CA VAL A 83 17.95 -11.08 -1.69
C VAL A 83 18.87 -10.21 -2.57
N VAL A 84 19.15 -8.98 -2.11
CA VAL A 84 19.92 -7.95 -2.85
C VAL A 84 21.30 -7.69 -2.22
N GLU A 85 21.60 -8.31 -1.07
CA GLU A 85 22.91 -8.20 -0.43
C GLU A 85 23.99 -8.95 -1.25
N ASP A 86 25.23 -8.44 -1.24
CA ASP A 86 26.38 -9.15 -1.81
C ASP A 86 26.64 -10.42 -0.98
N ILE A 87 26.45 -11.59 -1.59
CA ILE A 87 26.73 -12.91 -1.03
C ILE A 87 28.09 -13.39 -1.56
#